data_AF-A0A9P7JQU6-F1
#
_entry.id   AF-A0A9P7JQU6-F1
#
_cell.length_a   1.000
_cell.length_b   1.000
_cell.length_c   1.000
_cell.angle_alpha   90.00
_cell.angle_beta   90.00
_cell.angle_gamma   90.00
#
_symmetry.space_group_name_H-M   'P 1'
#
loop_
_entity.id
_entity.type
_entity.pdbx_description
1 polymer ?
#
loop_
_entity_poly.entity_id
_entity_poly.type
_entity_poly.pdbx_seq_one_letter_code
_entity_poly.pdbx_strand_id
1 'polypeptide(L)' 'MAQSTPRIWLITGSSSGFSRAMVEEVLHNGEMAVATLRKPSVLDNLAAQ' A
#
# COMPACT_ATOMS: atom_id res chain seq x y z
N MET A 1 14.21 -8.63 -21.97
CA MET A 1 13.60 -8.87 -20.65
C MET A 1 12.25 -8.15 -20.66
N ALA A 2 11.13 -8.85 -20.53
CA ALA A 2 9.83 -8.16 -20.45
C ALA A 2 9.76 -7.44 -19.09
N GLN A 3 9.65 -6.11 -19.11
CA GLN A 3 9.40 -5.34 -17.90
C GLN A 3 7.96 -5.62 -17.48
N SER A 4 7.74 -6.42 -16.43
CA SER A 4 6.40 -6.64 -15.89
C SER A 4 5.88 -5.34 -15.29
N THR A 5 4.71 -4.89 -15.73
CA THR A 5 4.02 -3.75 -15.13
C THR A 5 3.74 -4.04 -13.64
N PRO A 6 4.01 -3.10 -12.72
CA PRO A 6 3.72 -3.29 -11.30
C PRO A 6 2.23 -3.61 -11.09
N ARG A 7 1.94 -4.57 -10.21
CA ARG A 7 0.56 -4.84 -9.81
C ARG A 7 0.02 -3.69 -8.97
N ILE A 8 -1.26 -3.39 -9.13
CA ILE A 8 -1.96 -2.34 -8.37
C ILE A 8 -3.00 -3.02 -7.47
N TRP A 9 -2.91 -2.79 -6.17
CA TRP A 9 -3.77 -3.39 -5.16
C TRP A 9 -4.73 -2.39 -4.56
N LEU A 10 -6.03 -2.69 -4.54
CA LEU A 10 -7.01 -1.93 -3.75
C LEU A 10 -7.15 -2.59 -2.37
N ILE A 11 -6.69 -1.90 -1.33
CA ILE A 11 -6.72 -2.38 0.05
C ILE A 11 -7.63 -1.47 0.87
N THR A 12 -8.56 -2.07 1.63
CA THR A 12 -9.51 -1.32 2.46
C THR A 12 -9.27 -1.54 3.95
N GLY A 13 -9.64 -0.55 4.76
CA GLY A 13 -9.39 -0.60 6.20
C GLY A 13 -7.89 -0.53 6.54
N SER A 14 -7.10 0.19 5.74
CA SER A 14 -5.63 0.15 5.81
C SER A 14 -5.02 0.90 6.99
N SER A 15 -5.82 1.36 7.95
CA SER A 15 -5.33 2.17 9.07
C SER A 15 -4.48 1.38 10.08
N SER A 16 -4.66 0.06 10.18
CA SER A 16 -3.97 -0.76 11.20
C SER A 16 -4.07 -2.26 10.91
N GLY A 17 -3.36 -3.07 11.69
CA GLY A 17 -3.49 -4.53 11.68
C GLY A 17 -3.05 -5.15 10.35
N PHE A 18 -3.78 -6.18 9.92
CA PHE A 18 -3.44 -6.94 8.72
C PHE A 18 -3.41 -6.08 7.45
N SER A 19 -4.43 -5.25 7.22
CA SER A 19 -4.48 -4.40 6.02
C SER A 19 -3.33 -3.40 5.96
N ARG A 20 -2.85 -2.89 7.11
CA ARG A 20 -1.66 -2.03 7.17
C ARG A 20 -0.39 -2.79 6.81
N ALA A 21 -0.19 -3.97 7.38
CA ALA A 21 0.95 -4.84 7.04
C ALA A 21 0.95 -5.24 5.56
N MET A 22 -0.23 -5.45 4.97
CA MET A 22 -0.36 -5.75 3.55
C MET A 22 0.05 -4.56 2.66
N VAL A 23 -0.30 -3.32 3.04
CA VAL A 23 0.16 -2.13 2.30
C VAL A 23 1.69 -2.04 2.33
N GLU A 24 2.30 -2.24 3.50
CA GLU A 24 3.77 -2.21 3.67
C GLU A 24 4.45 -3.26 2.80
N GLU A 25 3.93 -4.49 2.79
CA GLU A 25 4.47 -5.59 2.00
C GLU A 25 4.30 -5.38 0.49
N VAL A 26 3.17 -4.82 0.04
CA VAL A 26 2.97 -4.45 -1.37
C VAL A 26 4.02 -3.43 -1.82
N LEU A 27 4.27 -2.40 -1.01
CA LEU A 27 5.27 -1.39 -1.31
C LEU A 27 6.69 -1.98 -1.29
N HIS A 28 7.03 -2.84 -0.32
CA HIS A 28 8.32 -3.53 -0.27
C HIS A 28 8.61 -4.37 -1.52
N ASN A 29 7.56 -4.95 -2.12
CA ASN A 29 7.67 -5.75 -3.34
C ASN A 29 7.78 -4.90 -4.63
N GLY A 30 7.84 -3.57 -4.51
CA GLY A 30 7.86 -2.66 -5.66
C GLY A 30 6.54 -2.60 -6.43
N GLU A 31 5.46 -3.02 -5.77
CA GLU A 31 4.10 -2.96 -6.30
C GLU A 31 3.38 -1.72 -5.76
N MET A 32 2.19 -1.44 -6.28
CA MET A 32 1.45 -0.22 -5.95
C MET A 32 0.23 -0.53 -5.10
N ALA A 33 -0.02 0.28 -4.06
CA ALA A 33 -1.18 0.16 -3.20
C ALA A 33 -2.09 1.39 -3.28
N VAL A 34 -3.37 1.17 -3.56
CA VAL A 34 -4.47 2.12 -3.33
C VAL A 34 -5.10 1.75 -1.99
N ALA A 35 -4.73 2.50 -0.95
CA ALA A 35 -5.16 2.23 0.42
C ALA A 35 -6.33 3.12 0.84
N THR A 36 -7.40 2.54 1.38
CA THR A 36 -8.58 3.29 1.85
C THR A 36 -8.71 3.24 3.37
N LEU A 37 -8.93 4.41 3.97
CA LEU A 37 -9.08 4.61 5.41
C LEU A 37 -9.75 5.96 5.71
N ARG A 38 -10.34 6.11 6.90
CA ARG A 38 -11.06 7.34 7.30
C ARG A 38 -10.14 8.54 7.55
N LYS A 39 -8.90 8.29 7.98
CA LYS A 39 -7.91 9.33 8.31
C LYS A 39 -6.62 9.07 7.51
N PRO A 40 -6.46 9.69 6.32
CA PRO A 40 -5.31 9.45 5.44
C PRO A 40 -3.96 9.68 6.12
N SER A 41 -3.89 10.62 7.07
CA SER A 41 -2.64 10.98 7.75
C SER A 41 -1.98 9.83 8.52
N VAL A 42 -2.68 8.71 8.74
CA VAL A 42 -2.13 7.49 9.35
C VAL A 42 -1.10 6.84 8.41
N LEU A 43 -1.18 7.06 7.10
CA LEU A 43 -0.25 6.50 6.11
C LEU A 43 0.77 7.53 5.59
N ASP A 44 0.84 8.75 6.13
CA ASP A 44 1.76 9.80 5.62
C ASP A 44 3.21 9.34 5.58
N ASN A 45 3.63 8.52 6.56
CA ASN A 45 4.97 7.97 6.61
C ASN A 45 5.26 6.99 5.46
N LEU A 46 4.24 6.27 4.98
CA LEU A 46 4.37 5.35 3.84
C LEU A 46 4.27 6.07 2.51
N ALA A 47 3.46 7.13 2.44
CA ALA A 47 3.35 7.97 1.25
C ALA A 47 4.63 8.77 0.96
N ALA A 48 5.48 8.96 1.98
CA ALA A 48 6.77 9.65 1.87
C ALA A 48 7.96 8.72 1.54
N GLN A 49 7.74 7.41 1.43
CA GLN A 49 8.77 6.42 1.06
C GLN A 49 9.06 6.38 -0.44
#